data_AF-A0A535XCS9-F1
#
_entry.id   AF-A0A535XCS9-F1
#
_cell.length_a   1.000
_cell.length_b   1.000
_cell.length_c   1.000
_cell.angle_alpha   90.00
_cell.angle_beta   90.00
_cell.angle_gamma   90.00
#
_symmetry.space_group_name_H-M   'P 1'
#
loop_
_entity.id
_entity.type
_entity.pdbx_description
1 polymer ?
#
loop_
_entity_poly.entity_id
_entity_poly.type
_entity_poly.pdbx_seq_one_letter_code
_entity_poly.pdbx_strand_id
1 'polypeptide(L)'
;MAYESDRLWQEWRSGGEIRTRTGKITVGWSPERGRTYLQRSKEDVEDYRYFPEPDLVSLSPSAEMVAKLRDALPEMPAERRARFVASYGLSDYDARILVSDRALADYYEAAVKAEPGHPKLIANWVIGELTATLKREGVQIGASRIGSEQLAVLVRL
;
A
#
# COMPACT_ATOMS: atom_id res chain seq x y z
N MET A 1 -6.36 -7.96 -14.22
CA MET A 1 -6.96 -6.86 -15.01
C MET A 1 -6.75 -7.05 -16.51
N ALA A 2 -5.50 -7.17 -17.00
CA ALA A 2 -5.19 -7.29 -18.43
C ALA A 2 -6.06 -8.28 -19.22
N TYR A 3 -6.16 -9.54 -18.77
CA TYR A 3 -6.98 -10.57 -19.44
C TYR A 3 -8.45 -10.15 -19.64
N GLU A 4 -9.11 -9.66 -18.59
CA GLU A 4 -10.54 -9.34 -18.67
C GLU A 4 -10.78 -8.12 -19.55
N SER A 5 -9.90 -7.11 -19.49
CA SER A 5 -9.94 -5.96 -20.39
C SER A 5 -9.82 -6.39 -21.86
N ASP A 6 -8.86 -7.25 -22.18
CA ASP A 6 -8.66 -7.76 -23.54
C ASP A 6 -9.83 -8.62 -24.00
N ARG A 7 -10.35 -9.51 -23.13
CA ARG A 7 -11.52 -10.35 -23.42
C ARG A 7 -12.74 -9.49 -23.79
N LEU A 8 -13.05 -8.49 -22.96
CA LEU A 8 -14.19 -7.60 -23.17
C LEU A 8 -14.02 -6.76 -24.44
N TRP A 9 -12.79 -6.32 -24.73
CA TRP A 9 -12.48 -5.60 -25.97
C TRP A 9 -12.70 -6.45 -27.21
N GLN A 10 -12.23 -7.69 -27.22
CA GLN A 10 -12.45 -8.60 -28.36
C GLN A 10 -13.92 -8.96 -28.53
N GLU A 11 -14.63 -9.20 -27.43
CA GLU A 11 -16.08 -9.46 -27.42
C GLU A 11 -16.83 -8.29 -28.07
N TRP A 12 -16.54 -7.05 -27.64
CA TRP A 12 -17.10 -5.84 -28.23
C TRP A 12 -16.76 -5.70 -29.72
N ARG A 13 -15.52 -5.94 -30.14
CA ARG A 13 -15.12 -5.85 -31.55
C ARG A 13 -15.83 -6.86 -32.45
N SER A 14 -16.15 -8.04 -31.92
CA SER A 14 -16.75 -9.13 -32.69
C SER A 14 -18.25 -8.99 -32.94
N GLY A 15 -18.98 -8.29 -32.05
CA GLY A 15 -20.45 -8.24 -32.10
C GLY A 15 -21.09 -6.96 -31.57
N GLY A 16 -20.31 -5.94 -31.19
CA GLY A 16 -20.80 -4.64 -30.70
C GLY A 16 -21.42 -4.64 -29.31
N GLU A 17 -21.82 -5.81 -28.80
CA GLU A 17 -22.38 -6.00 -27.46
C GLU A 17 -21.43 -6.79 -26.56
N ILE A 18 -21.24 -6.28 -25.35
CA ILE A 18 -20.51 -6.96 -24.28
C ILE A 18 -21.55 -7.64 -23.41
N ARG A 19 -21.39 -8.94 -23.09
CA ARG A 19 -22.32 -9.69 -22.23
C ARG A 19 -22.64 -8.97 -20.92
N THR A 20 -21.69 -8.25 -20.33
CA THR A 20 -21.88 -7.44 -19.12
C THR A 20 -22.90 -6.31 -19.28
N ARG A 21 -23.18 -5.88 -20.52
CA ARG A 21 -24.13 -4.82 -20.86
C ARG A 21 -25.54 -5.36 -21.10
N THR A 22 -25.66 -6.58 -21.61
CA THR A 22 -26.95 -7.24 -21.91
C THR A 22 -27.45 -8.10 -20.73
N GLY A 23 -26.55 -8.55 -19.83
CA GLY A 23 -26.87 -9.23 -18.58
C GLY A 23 -25.81 -8.99 -17.50
N LYS A 24 -26.23 -8.84 -16.24
CA LYS A 24 -25.29 -8.55 -15.13
C LYS A 24 -24.61 -9.85 -14.70
N ILE A 25 -23.36 -10.07 -15.14
CA ILE A 25 -22.58 -11.26 -14.75
C ILE A 25 -21.56 -10.94 -13.66
N THR A 26 -21.29 -11.92 -12.80
CA THR A 26 -20.18 -11.90 -11.85
C THR A 26 -19.17 -12.96 -12.27
N VAL A 27 -17.90 -12.58 -12.33
CA VAL A 27 -16.79 -13.47 -12.74
C VAL A 27 -15.82 -13.65 -11.58
N GLY A 28 -15.27 -14.86 -11.46
CA GLY A 28 -14.16 -15.16 -10.58
C GLY A 28 -12.83 -15.12 -11.35
N TRP A 29 -11.72 -15.05 -10.62
CA TRP A 29 -10.36 -15.16 -11.19
C TRP A 29 -9.75 -16.53 -10.89
N SER A 30 -9.20 -17.21 -11.90
CA SER A 30 -8.41 -18.43 -11.72
C SER A 30 -6.93 -18.10 -11.85
N PRO A 31 -6.13 -18.16 -10.75
CA PRO A 31 -4.69 -17.92 -10.82
C PRO A 31 -3.97 -18.91 -11.73
N GLU A 32 -4.31 -20.20 -11.64
CA GLU A 32 -3.69 -21.28 -12.43
C GLU A 32 -3.86 -21.10 -13.93
N ARG A 33 -5.05 -20.63 -14.35
CA ARG A 33 -5.40 -20.48 -15.77
C ARG A 33 -5.18 -19.06 -16.29
N GLY A 34 -4.82 -18.13 -15.41
CA GLY A 34 -4.64 -16.71 -15.76
C GLY A 34 -5.87 -16.08 -16.43
N ARG A 35 -7.08 -16.54 -16.10
CA ARG A 35 -8.31 -16.10 -16.77
C ARG A 35 -9.48 -15.97 -15.81
N THR A 36 -10.44 -15.13 -16.20
CA THR A 36 -11.74 -15.05 -15.55
C THR A 36 -12.62 -16.22 -15.95
N TYR A 37 -13.52 -16.62 -15.05
CA TYR A 37 -14.56 -17.61 -15.32
C TYR A 37 -15.90 -17.12 -14.78
N LEU A 38 -16.99 -17.49 -15.44
CA LEU A 38 -18.33 -17.11 -15.02
C LEU A 38 -18.67 -17.76 -13.68
N GLN A 39 -19.12 -16.96 -12.71
CA GLN A 39 -19.65 -17.47 -11.44
C GLN A 39 -21.17 -17.47 -11.45
N ARG A 40 -21.78 -16.32 -11.74
CA ARG A 40 -23.22 -16.13 -11.71
C ARG A 40 -23.66 -15.17 -12.82
N SER A 41 -24.79 -15.47 -13.45
CA SER A 41 -25.57 -14.51 -14.21
C SER A 41 -26.72 -13.99 -13.36
N LYS A 42 -26.94 -12.68 -13.37
CA LYS A 42 -28.07 -12.01 -12.73
C LYS A 42 -28.97 -11.45 -13.82
N GLU A 43 -30.26 -11.74 -13.69
CA GLU A 43 -31.29 -11.12 -14.53
C GLU A 43 -31.61 -9.70 -14.01
N ASP A 44 -31.54 -9.47 -12.69
CA ASP A 44 -31.71 -8.17 -12.04
C ASP A 44 -30.77 -7.94 -10.84
N VAL A 45 -30.70 -6.70 -10.32
CA VAL A 45 -30.01 -6.41 -9.05
C VAL A 45 -30.89 -6.86 -7.89
N GLU A 46 -30.33 -7.60 -6.94
CA GLU A 46 -31.05 -7.97 -5.73
C GLU A 46 -31.39 -6.72 -4.91
N ASP A 47 -32.65 -6.62 -4.50
CA ASP A 47 -33.08 -5.63 -3.53
C ASP A 47 -32.61 -6.07 -2.14
N TYR A 48 -31.51 -5.48 -1.67
CA TYR A 48 -30.96 -5.71 -0.34
C TYR A 48 -31.84 -5.14 0.78
N ARG A 49 -32.92 -4.42 0.44
CA ARG A 49 -33.89 -3.84 1.36
C ARG A 49 -33.21 -3.09 2.49
N TYR A 50 -32.28 -2.18 2.14
CA TYR A 50 -31.56 -1.39 3.14
C TYR A 50 -32.53 -0.62 4.03
N PHE A 51 -32.39 -0.79 5.34
CA PHE A 51 -33.08 -0.01 6.37
C PHE A 51 -32.12 0.27 7.52
N PRO A 52 -32.34 1.35 8.30
CA PRO A 52 -31.56 1.59 9.51
C PRO A 52 -31.70 0.41 10.47
N GLU A 53 -30.58 -0.11 10.95
CA GLU A 53 -30.56 -1.20 11.93
C GLU A 53 -31.26 -0.74 13.22
N PRO A 54 -32.45 -1.29 13.58
CA PRO A 54 -33.24 -0.82 14.70
C PRO A 54 -32.57 -1.05 16.05
N ASP A 55 -31.70 -2.06 16.14
CA ASP A 55 -30.99 -2.41 17.38
C ASP A 55 -29.76 -1.51 17.63
N LEU A 56 -29.35 -0.71 16.64
CA LEU A 56 -28.21 0.19 16.75
C LEU A 56 -28.65 1.64 16.87
N VAL A 57 -28.11 2.33 17.88
CA VAL A 57 -28.22 3.79 17.96
C VAL A 57 -27.39 4.44 16.86
N SER A 58 -27.87 5.59 16.37
CA SER A 58 -27.12 6.39 15.40
C SER A 58 -25.75 6.77 15.93
N LEU A 59 -24.69 6.41 15.18
CA LEU A 59 -23.33 6.84 15.49
C LEU A 59 -23.17 8.33 15.18
N SER A 60 -23.02 9.16 16.22
CA SER A 60 -22.81 10.60 16.09
C SER A 60 -21.53 11.03 16.84
N PRO A 61 -20.34 10.91 16.20
CA PRO A 61 -19.07 11.29 16.83
C PRO A 61 -19.05 12.78 17.19
N SER A 62 -18.56 13.12 18.39
CA SER A 62 -18.42 14.53 18.80
C SER A 62 -17.28 15.21 18.03
N ALA A 63 -17.36 16.53 17.87
CA ALA A 63 -16.28 17.31 17.27
C ALA A 63 -14.95 17.16 18.03
N GLU A 64 -15.01 17.04 19.36
CA GLU A 64 -13.85 16.79 20.22
C GLU A 64 -13.21 15.43 19.93
N MET A 65 -14.01 14.38 19.73
CA MET A 65 -13.50 13.06 19.35
C MET A 65 -12.82 13.10 17.98
N VAL A 66 -13.41 13.78 17.01
CA VAL A 66 -12.83 13.95 15.67
C VAL A 66 -11.51 14.73 15.74
N ALA A 67 -11.46 15.81 16.53
CA ALA A 67 -10.25 16.60 16.74
C ALA A 67 -9.14 15.75 17.38
N LYS A 68 -9.45 15.02 18.46
CA LYS A 68 -8.50 14.12 19.12
C LYS A 68 -7.93 13.06 18.18
N LEU A 69 -8.78 12.46 17.34
CA LEU A 69 -8.33 11.47 16.35
C LEU A 69 -7.45 12.10 15.29
N ARG A 70 -7.80 13.30 14.82
CA ARG A 70 -7.00 14.04 13.84
C ARG A 70 -5.62 14.38 14.38
N ASP A 71 -5.52 14.81 15.63
CA ASP A 71 -4.25 15.14 16.29
C ASP A 71 -3.40 13.89 16.58
N ALA A 72 -4.04 12.72 16.68
CA ALA A 72 -3.35 11.43 16.86
C ALA A 72 -2.89 10.79 15.55
N LEU A 73 -3.27 11.33 14.38
CA LEU A 73 -2.83 10.79 13.11
C LEU A 73 -1.32 11.00 12.95
N PRO A 74 -0.55 9.94 12.64
CA PRO A 74 0.84 10.10 12.28
C PRO A 74 0.98 10.81 10.93
N GLU A 75 2.21 11.24 10.62
CA GLU A 75 2.56 11.75 9.29
C GLU A 75 2.16 10.75 8.20
N MET A 76 1.48 11.23 7.16
CA MET A 76 1.03 10.37 6.08
C MET A 76 2.21 9.98 5.17
N PRO A 77 2.19 8.80 4.53
CA PRO A 77 3.31 8.34 3.69
C PRO A 77 3.69 9.33 2.57
N ALA A 78 2.70 10.01 1.99
CA ALA A 78 2.93 11.00 0.94
C ALA A 78 3.68 12.24 1.46
N GLU A 79 3.30 12.72 2.65
CA GLU A 79 3.94 13.86 3.32
C GLU A 79 5.37 13.49 3.73
N ARG A 80 5.54 12.31 4.32
CA ARG A 80 6.83 11.76 4.72
C ARG A 80 7.79 11.60 3.55
N ARG A 81 7.30 11.11 2.41
CA ARG A 81 8.08 11.03 1.16
C ARG A 81 8.54 12.41 0.70
N ALA A 82 7.65 13.39 0.67
CA ALA A 82 8.00 14.75 0.29
C ALA A 82 9.06 15.34 1.24
N ARG A 83 8.92 15.09 2.54
CA ARG A 83 9.92 15.47 3.56
C ARG A 83 11.25 14.77 3.36
N PHE A 84 11.28 13.48 3.04
CA PHE A 84 12.54 12.76 2.79
C PHE A 84 13.29 13.33 1.58
N VAL A 85 12.56 13.70 0.52
CA VAL A 85 13.17 14.37 -0.64
C VAL A 85 13.70 15.75 -0.24
N ALA A 86 12.90 16.57 0.46
CA ALA A 86 13.27 17.94 0.81
C ALA A 86 14.38 18.04 1.88
N SER A 87 14.28 17.26 2.96
CA SER A 87 15.15 17.34 4.14
C SER A 87 16.40 16.48 4.03
N TYR A 88 16.32 15.34 3.32
CA TYR A 88 17.43 14.39 3.20
C TYR A 88 18.02 14.33 1.80
N GLY A 89 17.47 15.10 0.86
CA GLY A 89 17.94 15.20 -0.53
C GLY A 89 17.78 13.91 -1.32
N LEU A 90 16.95 12.97 -0.86
CA LEU A 90 16.75 11.68 -1.53
C LEU A 90 16.09 11.86 -2.89
N SER A 91 16.31 10.90 -3.78
CA SER A 91 15.50 10.82 -4.99
C SER A 91 14.06 10.45 -4.62
N ASP A 92 13.13 10.86 -5.48
CA ASP A 92 11.72 10.51 -5.31
C ASP A 92 11.48 8.98 -5.31
N TYR A 93 12.33 8.25 -6.02
CA TYR A 93 12.32 6.79 -6.07
C TYR A 93 12.74 6.17 -4.72
N ASP A 94 13.88 6.60 -4.17
CA ASP A 94 14.40 6.08 -2.90
C ASP A 94 13.46 6.40 -1.75
N ALA A 95 12.97 7.63 -1.70
CA ALA A 95 12.00 8.06 -0.70
C ALA A 95 10.73 7.19 -0.75
N ARG A 96 10.24 6.84 -1.96
CA ARG A 96 9.07 5.97 -2.15
C ARG A 96 9.29 4.55 -1.62
N ILE A 97 10.48 3.99 -1.80
CA ILE A 97 10.81 2.67 -1.25
C ILE A 97 10.82 2.73 0.28
N LEU A 98 11.49 3.74 0.86
CA LEU A 98 11.61 3.87 2.30
C LEU A 98 10.25 4.05 2.99
N VAL A 99 9.32 4.81 2.40
CA VAL A 99 7.96 5.00 2.96
C VAL A 99 6.95 3.91 2.59
N SER A 100 7.38 2.87 1.87
CA SER A 100 6.51 1.75 1.49
C SER A 100 5.98 0.96 2.69
N ASP A 101 6.75 0.98 3.78
CA ASP A 101 6.42 0.40 5.07
C ASP A 101 6.80 1.39 6.18
N ARG A 102 5.94 1.49 7.21
CA ARG A 102 6.16 2.44 8.31
C ARG A 102 7.41 2.09 9.12
N ALA A 103 7.63 0.82 9.42
CA ALA A 103 8.77 0.40 10.23
C ALA A 103 10.09 0.61 9.49
N LEU A 104 10.11 0.45 8.16
CA LEU A 104 11.28 0.76 7.34
C LEU A 104 11.60 2.26 7.35
N ALA A 105 10.58 3.11 7.22
CA ALA A 105 10.76 4.55 7.29
C ALA A 105 11.24 5.01 8.68
N ASP A 106 10.66 4.44 9.74
CA ASP A 106 11.06 4.71 11.14
C ASP A 106 12.51 4.29 11.39
N TYR A 107 12.90 3.12 10.87
CA TYR A 107 14.27 2.62 10.93
C TYR A 107 15.25 3.56 10.24
N TYR A 108 14.93 3.99 9.01
CA TYR A 108 15.77 4.91 8.24
C TYR A 108 15.95 6.25 8.98
N GLU A 109 14.87 6.86 9.48
CA GLU A 109 14.98 8.12 10.21
C GLU A 109 15.77 7.98 11.50
N ALA A 110 15.62 6.87 12.22
CA ALA A 110 16.42 6.60 13.41
C ALA A 110 17.91 6.49 13.06
N ALA A 111 18.25 5.86 11.93
CA ALA A 111 19.63 5.76 11.45
C ALA A 111 20.18 7.13 11.03
N VAL A 112 19.40 7.94 10.29
CA VAL A 112 19.79 9.31 9.92
C VAL A 112 19.94 10.21 11.14
N LYS A 113 19.10 10.04 12.17
CA LYS A 113 19.24 10.79 13.42
C LYS A 113 20.54 10.45 14.14
N ALA A 114 20.99 9.19 14.08
CA ALA A 114 22.25 8.75 14.67
C ALA A 114 23.49 9.16 13.84
N GLU A 115 23.36 9.29 12.51
CA GLU A 115 24.40 9.77 11.60
C GLU A 115 23.83 10.78 10.58
N PRO A 116 23.68 12.06 10.96
CA PRO A 116 23.03 13.08 10.12
C PRO A 116 23.83 13.51 8.89
N GLY A 117 25.14 13.20 8.84
CA GLY A 117 26.03 13.62 7.77
C GLY A 117 25.82 12.89 6.45
N HIS A 118 25.24 11.69 6.49
CA HIS A 118 25.23 10.77 5.34
C HIS A 118 23.85 10.17 5.01
N PRO A 119 22.76 10.95 4.96
CA PRO A 119 21.41 10.40 4.80
C PRO A 119 21.21 9.61 3.50
N LYS A 120 21.80 10.06 2.39
CA LYS A 120 21.78 9.32 1.12
C LYS A 120 22.49 7.96 1.20
N LEU A 121 23.63 7.91 1.88
CA LEU A 121 24.39 6.67 2.01
C LEU A 121 23.65 5.67 2.89
N ILE A 122 23.03 6.15 3.97
CA ILE A 122 22.13 5.35 4.82
C ILE A 122 20.95 4.82 3.99
N ALA A 123 20.31 5.67 3.17
CA ALA A 123 19.23 5.23 2.29
C ALA A 123 19.67 4.10 1.34
N ASN A 124 20.85 4.23 0.72
CA ASN A 124 21.40 3.20 -0.17
C ASN A 124 21.64 1.87 0.55
N TRP A 125 22.19 1.91 1.77
CA TRP A 125 22.40 0.70 2.59
C TRP A 125 21.08 0.04 3.01
N VAL A 126 20.10 0.85 3.43
CA VAL A 126 18.78 0.38 3.83
C VAL A 126 18.06 -0.25 2.63
N ILE A 127 17.99 0.45 1.50
CA ILE A 127 17.29 0.01 0.29
C ILE A 127 17.98 -1.19 -0.35
N GLY A 128 19.31 -1.22 -0.40
CA GLY A 128 20.08 -2.30 -0.99
C GLY A 128 20.24 -3.49 -0.05
N GLU A 129 21.34 -3.51 0.69
CA GLU A 129 21.81 -4.68 1.44
C GLU A 129 20.85 -5.13 2.55
N LEU A 130 20.28 -4.17 3.30
CA LEU A 130 19.40 -4.49 4.43
C LEU A 130 18.09 -5.13 3.94
N THR A 131 17.38 -4.49 3.01
CA THR A 131 16.12 -5.08 2.52
C THR A 131 16.35 -6.39 1.76
N ALA A 132 17.46 -6.52 1.01
CA ALA A 132 17.82 -7.76 0.34
C ALA A 132 18.08 -8.90 1.34
N THR A 133 18.79 -8.61 2.44
CA THR A 133 19.08 -9.58 3.48
C THR A 133 17.82 -10.00 4.22
N LEU A 134 16.99 -9.02 4.64
CA LEU A 134 15.70 -9.29 5.28
C LEU A 134 14.79 -10.15 4.41
N LYS A 135 14.73 -9.86 3.10
CA LYS A 135 13.95 -10.65 2.14
C LYS A 135 14.47 -12.08 2.01
N ARG A 136 15.79 -12.28 1.96
CA ARG A 136 16.43 -13.61 1.90
C ARG A 136 16.18 -14.44 3.16
N GLU A 137 16.16 -13.80 4.32
CA GLU A 137 15.88 -14.47 5.59
C GLU A 137 14.39 -14.59 5.91
N GLY A 138 13.52 -13.93 5.13
CA GLY A 138 12.07 -13.90 5.37
C GLY A 138 11.67 -13.12 6.62
N VAL A 139 12.51 -12.17 7.05
CA VAL A 139 12.35 -11.40 8.29
C VAL A 139 11.88 -9.98 7.96
N GLN A 140 11.03 -9.41 8.80
CA GLN A 140 10.59 -8.02 8.69
C GLN A 140 11.60 -7.08 9.37
N ILE A 141 11.67 -5.81 8.94
CA ILE A 141 12.62 -4.83 9.48
C ILE A 141 12.54 -4.66 11.01
N GLY A 142 11.34 -4.76 11.59
CA GLY A 142 11.14 -4.68 13.04
C GLY A 142 11.77 -5.84 13.84
N ALA A 143 12.11 -6.95 13.18
CA ALA A 143 12.81 -8.10 13.75
C ALA A 143 14.26 -8.22 13.24
N SER A 144 14.78 -7.18 12.57
CA SER A 144 16.18 -7.12 12.15
C SER A 144 17.11 -7.27 13.35
N ARG A 145 18.16 -8.08 13.19
CA ARG A 145 19.25 -8.18 14.19
C ARG A 145 20.15 -6.95 14.20
N ILE A 146 20.12 -6.15 13.14
CA ILE A 146 20.90 -4.92 13.00
C ILE A 146 19.98 -3.75 13.29
N GLY A 147 20.18 -3.11 14.43
CA GLY A 147 19.50 -1.87 14.81
C GLY A 147 19.93 -0.68 13.95
N SER A 148 19.08 0.35 13.88
CA SER A 148 19.33 1.56 13.07
C SER A 148 20.60 2.30 13.49
N GLU A 149 20.92 2.34 14.78
CA GLU A 149 22.16 2.93 15.31
C GLU A 149 23.41 2.15 14.87
N GLN A 150 23.32 0.82 14.82
CA GLN A 150 24.45 -0.01 14.37
C GLN A 150 24.74 0.19 12.89
N LEU A 151 23.69 0.35 12.07
CA LEU A 151 23.85 0.71 10.67
C LEU A 151 24.48 2.10 10.51
N ALA A 152 24.06 3.08 11.33
CA ALA A 152 24.64 4.42 11.32
C ALA A 152 26.14 4.40 11.65
N VAL A 153 26.57 3.57 12.61
CA VAL A 153 28.01 3.36 12.91
C VAL A 153 28.73 2.73 11.72
N LEU A 154 28.15 1.71 11.07
CA LEU A 154 28.74 1.08 9.90
C LEU A 154 29.00 2.08 8.76
N VAL A 155 28.06 3.02 8.54
CA VAL A 155 28.16 4.04 7.50
C VAL A 155 29.22 5.10 7.80
N ARG A 156 29.55 5.33 9.08
CA ARG A 156 30.57 6.29 9.51
C ARG A 156 32.00 5.77 9.31
N LEU A 157 32.21 4.46 9.38
CA LEU A 157 33.53 3.81 9.23
C LEU A 157 34.08 3.94 7.81
#